data_AF-A0A356W4J6-F1
#
_entry.id   AF-A0A356W4J6-F1
#
_cell.length_a   1.000
_cell.length_b   1.000
_cell.length_c   1.000
_cell.angle_alpha   90.00
_cell.angle_beta   90.00
_cell.angle_gamma   90.00
#
_symmetry.space_group_name_H-M   'P 1'
#
loop_
_entity.id
_entity.type
_entity.pdbx_description
1 polymer ?
#
loop_
_entity_poly.entity_id
_entity_poly.type
_entity_poly.pdbx_seq_one_letter_code
_entity_poly.pdbx_strand_id
1 'polypeptide(L)' 'MEFEIITTGLRFPEGPVVMADGSVIVVEIEKKCVTRCWGDGKTEIIAHTGGGPNGLAIGPDGALWV' A
#
# COMPACT_ATOMS: atom_id res chain seq x y z
N MET A 1 13.24 -19.63 7.59
CA MET A 1 12.35 -18.72 6.84
C MET A 1 13.24 -17.67 6.22
N GLU A 2 13.13 -17.51 4.91
CA GLU A 2 13.77 -16.41 4.19
C GLU A 2 12.70 -15.36 3.93
N PHE A 3 13.06 -14.09 4.08
CA PHE A 3 12.17 -12.96 3.84
C PHE A 3 12.85 -12.01 2.84
N GLU A 4 12.05 -11.43 1.96
CA GLU A 4 12.46 -10.40 1.02
C GLU A 4 11.87 -9.06 1.45
N ILE A 5 12.70 -8.01 1.44
CA ILE A 5 12.25 -6.65 1.67
C ILE A 5 11.80 -6.06 0.33
N ILE A 6 10.49 -5.88 0.16
CA ILE A 6 9.92 -5.25 -1.05
C ILE A 6 10.26 -3.76 -1.10
N THR A 7 10.07 -3.06 0.03
CA THR A 7 10.37 -1.63 0.15
C THR A 7 10.65 -1.22 1.59
N THR A 8 11.20 -0.02 1.79
CA THR A 8 11.46 0.60 3.10
C THR A 8 11.05 2.07 3.09
N GLY A 9 11.09 2.75 4.24
CA GLY A 9 10.84 4.20 4.33
C GLY A 9 9.36 4.60 4.33
N LEU A 10 8.44 3.63 4.43
CA LEU A 10 7.01 3.87 4.61
C LEU A 10 6.71 4.49 5.99
N ARG A 11 5.62 5.25 6.09
CA ARG A 11 5.21 6.00 7.28
C ARG A 11 3.95 5.40 7.90
N PHE A 12 4.15 4.51 8.88
CA PHE A 12 3.10 3.74 9.55
C PHE A 12 2.19 3.03 8.52
N PRO A 13 2.72 2.04 7.78
CA PRO A 13 1.96 1.33 6.77
C PRO A 13 0.98 0.31 7.39
N GLU A 14 -0.22 0.23 6.84
CA GLU A 14 -1.27 -0.74 7.21
C GLU A 14 -2.01 -1.25 5.95
N GLY A 15 -2.88 -2.25 6.14
CA GLY A 15 -3.79 -2.75 5.10
C GLY A 15 -3.08 -3.19 3.80
N PRO A 16 -2.16 -4.17 3.83
CA PRO A 16 -1.52 -4.63 2.61
C PRO A 16 -2.52 -5.35 1.69
N VAL A 17 -2.56 -4.94 0.42
CA VAL A 17 -3.26 -5.64 -0.67
C VAL A 17 -2.24 -6.08 -1.71
N VAL A 18 -2.14 -7.39 -1.94
CA VAL A 18 -1.25 -7.97 -2.95
C VAL A 18 -1.93 -7.94 -4.31
N MET A 19 -1.26 -7.37 -5.31
CA MET A 19 -1.74 -7.28 -6.68
C MET A 19 -1.22 -8.44 -7.53
N ALA A 20 -1.91 -8.72 -8.64
CA ALA A 20 -1.54 -9.81 -9.55
C ALA A 20 -0.15 -9.65 -10.20
N ASP A 21 0.37 -8.43 -10.30
CA ASP A 21 1.73 -8.15 -10.80
C ASP A 21 2.82 -8.28 -9.73
N GLY A 22 2.48 -8.78 -8.53
CA GLY A 22 3.39 -8.96 -7.40
C GLY A 22 3.66 -7.68 -6.61
N SER A 23 3.13 -6.52 -7.04
CA SER A 23 3.20 -5.30 -6.23
C SER A 23 2.27 -5.38 -5.01
N VAL A 24 2.59 -4.60 -3.98
CA VAL A 24 1.78 -4.49 -2.76
C VAL A 24 1.33 -3.05 -2.61
N ILE A 25 0.03 -2.85 -2.38
CA ILE A 25 -0.53 -1.55 -2.05
C ILE A 25 -0.76 -1.50 -0.55
N VAL A 26 -0.40 -0.38 0.07
CA VAL A 26 -0.63 -0.10 1.49
C VAL A 26 -1.21 1.29 1.66
N VAL A 27 -1.89 1.51 2.78
CA VAL A 27 -2.10 2.87 3.29
C VAL A 27 -0.91 3.29 4.14
N GLU A 28 -0.54 4.56 4.13
CA GLU A 28 0.45 5.14 5.05
C GLU A 28 -0.28 6.12 6.00
N ILE A 29 -0.56 5.72 7.24
CA ILE A 29 -1.38 6.50 8.21
C ILE A 29 -0.80 7.90 8.41
N GLU A 30 0.51 7.99 8.66
CA GLU A 30 1.18 9.26 8.96
C GLU A 30 1.36 10.15 7.73
N LYS A 31 1.50 9.54 6.54
CA LYS A 31 1.68 10.25 5.27
C LYS A 31 0.35 10.56 4.57
N LYS A 32 -0.75 9.99 5.05
CA LYS A 32 -2.13 10.28 4.63
C LYS A 32 -2.37 9.97 3.16
N CYS A 33 -1.83 8.85 2.70
CA CYS A 33 -1.87 8.43 1.30
C CYS A 33 -1.98 6.91 1.15
N VAL A 34 -2.29 6.49 -0.08
CA VAL A 34 -2.15 5.12 -0.56
C VAL A 34 -0.89 5.03 -1.40
N THR A 35 -0.03 4.07 -1.09
CA THR A 35 1.25 3.87 -1.78
C THR A 35 1.29 2.47 -2.36
N ARG A 36 1.63 2.38 -3.65
CA ARG A 36 1.94 1.12 -4.32
C ARG A 36 3.45 0.89 -4.29
N CYS A 37 3.84 -0.34 -3.98
CA CYS A 37 5.21 -0.75 -3.74
C CYS A 37 5.55 -1.92 -4.67
N TRP A 38 6.69 -1.85 -5.34
CA TRP A 38 7.27 -2.94 -6.12
C TRP A 38 8.61 -3.34 -5.50
N GLY A 39 9.16 -4.47 -5.95
CA GLY A 39 10.53 -4.86 -5.63
C GLY A 39 11.57 -3.79 -5.99
N ASP A 40 12.78 -3.95 -5.48
CA ASP A 40 13.88 -3.00 -5.62
C ASP A 40 13.61 -1.61 -5.02
N GLY A 41 12.63 -1.50 -4.12
CA GLY A 41 12.30 -0.26 -3.40
C GLY A 41 11.53 0.78 -4.20
N LYS A 42 11.04 0.45 -5.41
CA LYS A 42 10.20 1.36 -6.20
C LYS A 42 8.86 1.57 -5.49
N THR A 43 8.44 2.84 -5.35
CA THR A 43 7.15 3.21 -4.77
C THR A 43 6.47 4.32 -5.56
N GLU A 44 5.14 4.39 -5.49
CA GLU A 44 4.31 5.43 -6.10
C GLU A 44 3.13 5.75 -5.19
N ILE A 45 2.87 7.04 -4.95
CA ILE A 45 1.63 7.47 -4.29
C ILE A 45 0.52 7.46 -5.33
N ILE A 46 -0.47 6.58 -5.15
CA ILE A 46 -1.58 6.42 -6.11
C ILE A 46 -2.85 7.17 -5.68
N ALA A 47 -2.94 7.59 -4.41
CA ALA A 47 -4.01 8.44 -3.91
C ALA A 47 -3.60 9.20 -2.64
N HIS A 48 -4.10 10.42 -2.47
CA HIS A 48 -4.06 11.13 -1.19
C HIS A 48 -5.41 11.00 -0.50
N THR A 49 -5.43 10.41 0.69
CA THR A 49 -6.66 10.12 1.43
C THR A 49 -7.00 11.23 2.42
N GLY A 50 -5.99 12.01 2.85
CA GLY A 50 -6.12 12.79 4.09
C GLY A 50 -6.30 11.86 5.30
N GLY A 51 -6.77 12.41 6.43
CA GLY A 51 -7.12 11.62 7.61
C GLY A 51 -5.99 10.74 8.17
N GLY A 52 -6.36 9.56 8.68
CA GLY A 52 -5.46 8.49 9.12
C GLY A 52 -5.96 7.15 8.56
N PRO A 53 -5.71 6.86 7.27
CA PRO A 53 -6.26 5.67 6.59
C PRO A 53 -5.65 4.40 7.20
N ASN A 54 -6.46 3.41 7.55
CA ASN A 54 -5.99 2.18 8.20
C ASN A 54 -6.29 0.90 7.41
N GLY A 55 -7.47 0.82 6.79
CA GLY A 55 -7.87 -0.34 5.99
C GLY A 55 -7.60 -0.15 4.50
N LEU A 56 -7.47 -1.28 3.80
CA LEU A 56 -7.45 -1.32 2.34
C LEU A 56 -8.00 -2.67 1.87
N ALA A 57 -8.87 -2.67 0.86
CA ALA A 57 -9.36 -3.89 0.23
C ALA A 57 -9.79 -3.66 -1.22
N ILE A 58 -9.79 -4.71 -2.04
CA ILE A 58 -10.48 -4.67 -3.34
C ILE A 58 -11.96 -4.99 -3.09
N GLY A 59 -12.82 -4.03 -3.40
CA GLY A 59 -14.26 -4.18 -3.32
C GLY A 59 -14.83 -5.13 -4.38
N PRO A 60 -16.10 -5.57 -4.24
CA PRO A 60 -16.77 -6.41 -5.23
C PRO A 60 -16.96 -5.74 -6.60
N ASP A 61 -16.83 -4.42 -6.67
CA ASP A 61 -16.82 -3.62 -7.90
C ASP A 61 -15.43 -3.53 -8.56
N GLY A 62 -14.41 -4.14 -7.95
CA GLY A 62 -13.02 -4.08 -8.42
C GLY A 62 -12.31 -2.77 -8.05
N ALA A 63 -12.96 -1.86 -7.31
CA ALA A 63 -12.33 -0.64 -6.83
C ALA A 63 -11.47 -0.92 -5.58
N LEU A 64 -10.47 -0.08 -5.35
CA LEU A 64 -9.69 -0.09 -4.12
C LEU A 64 -10.41 0.74 -3.06
N TRP A 65 -10.92 0.10 -2.02
CA TRP A 65 -11.62 0.73 -0.90
C TRP A 65 -10.63 1.03 0.22
N VAL A 66 -10.69 2.27 0.74
CA VAL A 66 -9.87 2.80 1.84
C VAL A 66 -10.79 3.17 3.00
#